data_AF-A0A1F4FVD6-F1
#
_entry.id   AF-A0A1F4FVD6-F1
#
_cell.length_a   1.000
_cell.length_b   1.000
_cell.length_c   1.000
_cell.angle_alpha   90.00
_cell.angle_beta   90.00
_cell.angle_gamma   90.00
#
_symmetry.space_group_name_H-M   'P 1'
#
loop_
_entity.id
_entity.type
_entity.pdbx_description
1 polymer ?
#
loop_
_entity_poly.entity_id
_entity_poly.type
_entity_poly.pdbx_seq_one_letter_code
_entity_poly.pdbx_strand_id
1 'polypeptide(L)'
;MAKILPISEVKARLPELVTGVEEREEEIIVTRNGKPAARLVNYAEYERLKETLDVLSDPELMRQIRESEAYFVRGGKGLSFEEVFGEPLRRRKKRR
;
A
#
# COMPACT_ATOMS: atom_id res chain seq x y z
N MET A 1 1.38 -4.55 16.07
CA MET A 1 0.18 -5.27 16.57
C MET A 1 -0.87 -4.22 16.90
N ALA A 2 -2.10 -4.36 16.41
CA ALA A 2 -3.08 -3.29 16.50
C ALA A 2 -3.51 -3.02 17.95
N LYS A 3 -3.57 -1.74 18.35
CA LYS A 3 -4.12 -1.33 19.66
C LYS A 3 -5.65 -1.46 19.61
N ILE A 4 -6.26 -1.94 20.68
CA ILE A 4 -7.73 -2.07 20.76
C ILE A 4 -8.22 -1.05 21.78
N LEU A 5 -8.97 -0.04 21.33
CA LEU A 5 -9.43 1.06 22.18
C LEU A 5 -10.96 1.19 22.11
N PRO A 6 -11.65 1.51 23.22
CA PRO A 6 -13.06 1.86 23.20
C PRO A 6 -13.28 3.21 22.50
N ILE A 7 -14.43 3.38 21.85
CA ILE A 7 -14.80 4.62 21.14
C ILE A 7 -14.70 5.88 22.02
N SER A 8 -14.94 5.74 23.33
CA SER A 8 -14.79 6.84 24.30
C SER A 8 -13.35 7.33 24.43
N GLU A 9 -12.38 6.41 24.45
CA GLU A 9 -10.95 6.74 24.53
C GLU A 9 -10.44 7.34 23.22
N VAL A 10 -10.88 6.78 22.09
CA VAL A 10 -10.55 7.33 20.77
C VAL A 10 -11.07 8.75 20.63
N LYS A 11 -12.29 9.03 21.09
CA LYS A 11 -12.86 10.38 21.10
C LYS A 11 -12.04 11.35 21.96
N ALA A 12 -11.55 10.90 23.11
CA ALA A 12 -10.79 11.74 24.04
C ALA A 12 -9.39 12.11 23.51
N ARG A 13 -8.79 11.25 22.68
CA ARG A 13 -7.39 11.36 22.25
C ARG A 13 -7.19 11.43 20.73
N LEU A 14 -8.26 11.72 19.97
CA LEU A 14 -8.26 11.58 18.52
C LEU A 14 -7.07 12.29 17.83
N PRO A 15 -6.69 13.54 18.17
CA PRO A 15 -5.56 14.19 17.51
C PRO A 15 -4.23 13.44 17.70
N GLU A 16 -3.91 13.03 18.93
CA GLU A 16 -2.69 12.27 19.26
C GLU A 16 -2.68 10.92 18.53
N LEU A 17 -3.82 10.22 18.50
CA LEU A 17 -3.94 8.93 17.84
C LEU A 17 -3.77 9.06 16.33
N VAL A 18 -4.35 10.09 15.70
CA VAL A 18 -4.19 10.35 14.26
C VAL A 18 -2.74 10.63 13.91
N THR A 19 -2.05 11.50 14.67
CA THR A 19 -0.61 11.74 14.48
C THR A 19 0.21 10.47 14.64
N GLY A 20 -0.09 9.64 15.65
CA GLY A 20 0.59 8.36 15.83
C GLY A 20 0.40 7.39 14.66
N VAL A 21 -0.83 7.30 14.14
CA VAL A 21 -1.14 6.47 12.96
C VAL A 21 -0.46 7.01 11.70
N GLU A 22 -0.41 8.34 11.53
CA GLU A 22 0.24 8.98 10.39
C GLU A 22 1.76 8.76 10.38
N GLU A 23 2.43 8.95 11.52
CA GLU A 23 3.90 8.91 11.59
C GLU A 23 4.48 7.51 11.73
N ARG A 24 3.76 6.59 12.39
CA ARG A 24 4.30 5.30 12.83
C ARG A 24 3.64 4.09 12.17
N GLU A 25 2.74 4.31 11.21
CA GLU A 25 1.94 3.26 10.57
C GLU A 25 1.28 2.33 11.63
N GLU A 26 0.84 2.93 12.74
CA GLU A 26 0.13 2.23 13.80
C GLU A 26 -1.30 1.93 13.36
N GLU A 27 -1.83 0.78 13.79
CA GLU A 27 -3.22 0.38 13.55
C GLU A 27 -4.01 0.36 14.85
N ILE A 28 -5.21 0.93 14.84
CA ILE A 28 -6.10 0.98 16.02
C ILE A 28 -7.45 0.37 15.68
N ILE A 29 -7.86 -0.66 16.40
CA ILE A 29 -9.21 -1.21 16.36
C ILE A 29 -10.07 -0.44 17.36
N VAL A 30 -11.10 0.24 16.86
CA VAL A 30 -12.07 0.96 17.67
C VAL A 30 -13.22 0.03 18.03
N THR A 31 -13.54 -0.07 19.31
CA THR A 31 -14.65 -0.90 19.80
C THR A 31 -15.84 -0.06 20.27
N ARG A 32 -17.05 -0.60 20.06
CA ARG A 32 -18.30 -0.07 20.62
C ARG A 32 -18.99 -1.20 21.38
N ASN A 33 -19.30 -0.98 22.66
CA ASN A 33 -19.85 -2.00 23.56
C ASN A 33 -19.00 -3.29 23.57
N GLY A 34 -17.67 -3.14 23.60
CA GLY A 34 -16.70 -4.25 23.63
C GLY A 34 -16.50 -4.98 22.30
N LYS A 35 -17.20 -4.59 21.22
CA LYS A 35 -17.09 -5.22 19.90
C LYS A 35 -16.35 -4.33 18.91
N PRO A 36 -15.42 -4.85 18.09
CA PRO A 36 -14.81 -4.10 16.98
C PRO A 36 -15.87 -3.47 16.08
N ALA A 37 -15.71 -2.19 15.78
CA ALA A 37 -16.66 -1.40 15.00
C ALA A 37 -16.00 -0.57 13.89
N ALA A 38 -14.76 -0.13 14.09
CA ALA A 38 -14.00 0.61 13.09
C ALA A 38 -12.50 0.37 13.28
N ARG A 39 -11.70 0.86 12.33
CA ARG A 39 -10.25 0.81 12.38
C ARG A 39 -9.67 2.15 11.94
N LEU A 40 -8.69 2.65 12.68
CA LEU A 40 -7.88 3.80 12.27
C LEU A 40 -6.56 3.25 11.72
N VAL A 41 -6.23 3.65 10.50
CA VAL A 41 -5.05 3.24 9.74
C VAL A 41 -4.47 4.46 9.04
N ASN A 42 -3.19 4.38 8.67
CA ASN A 42 -2.55 5.43 7.90
C ASN A 42 -3.26 5.55 6.53
N TYR A 43 -3.58 6.79 6.13
CA TYR A 43 -4.30 7.01 4.87
C TYR A 43 -3.50 6.54 3.65
N ALA A 44 -2.22 6.90 3.57
CA ALA A 44 -1.37 6.51 2.44
C ALA A 44 -1.12 5.00 2.41
N GLU A 45 -1.03 4.34 3.57
CA GLU A 45 -0.94 2.88 3.64
C GLU A 45 -2.22 2.21 3.15
N TYR A 46 -3.38 2.71 3.57
CA TYR A 46 -4.67 2.20 3.11
C TYR A 46 -4.83 2.33 1.59
N GLU A 47 -4.44 3.46 1.01
CA GLU A 47 -4.49 3.65 -0.45
C GLU A 47 -3.53 2.68 -1.18
N ARG A 48 -2.30 2.48 -0.69
CA ARG A 48 -1.37 1.48 -1.26
C ARG A 48 -1.91 0.06 -1.16
N LEU A 49 -2.59 -0.29 -0.07
CA LEU A 49 -3.25 -1.58 0.09
C LEU A 49 -4.37 -1.74 -0.94
N LYS A 50 -5.18 -0.70 -1.15
CA LYS A 50 -6.21 -0.70 -2.20
C LYS A 50 -5.64 -0.89 -3.59
N GLU A 51 -4.59 -0.15 -3.96
CA GLU A 51 -3.91 -0.32 -5.25
C GLU A 51 -3.38 -1.76 -5.43
N THR A 52 -2.83 -2.35 -4.38
CA THR A 52 -2.38 -3.75 -4.39
C THR A 52 -3.54 -4.71 -4.63
N LEU A 53 -4.67 -4.48 -3.94
CA LEU A 53 -5.88 -5.28 -4.12
C LEU A 53 -6.47 -5.13 -5.52
N ASP A 54 -6.45 -3.93 -6.10
CA ASP A 54 -6.91 -3.68 -7.46
C ASP A 54 -6.15 -4.56 -8.46
N VAL A 55 -4.82 -4.61 -8.35
CA VAL A 55 -3.97 -5.51 -9.16
C VAL A 55 -4.28 -6.98 -8.91
N LEU A 56 -4.35 -7.41 -7.65
CA LEU A 56 -4.58 -8.81 -7.31
C LEU A 56 -5.98 -9.30 -7.70
N SER A 57 -6.95 -8.39 -7.76
CA SER A 57 -8.34 -8.68 -8.12
C SER A 57 -8.56 -8.88 -9.62
N ASP A 58 -7.65 -8.39 -10.47
CA ASP A 58 -7.70 -8.54 -11.92
C ASP A 58 -7.05 -9.87 -12.36
N PRO A 59 -7.84 -10.89 -12.77
CA PRO A 59 -7.29 -12.19 -13.13
C PRO A 59 -6.46 -12.16 -14.42
N GLU A 60 -6.76 -11.25 -15.34
CA GLU A 60 -6.05 -11.11 -16.62
C GLU A 60 -4.69 -10.45 -16.40
N LEU A 61 -4.63 -9.36 -15.63
CA LEU A 61 -3.38 -8.74 -15.22
C LEU A 61 -2.51 -9.74 -14.45
N MET A 62 -3.08 -10.48 -13.50
CA MET A 62 -2.35 -11.51 -12.76
C MET A 62 -1.85 -12.66 -13.66
N ARG A 63 -2.56 -12.99 -14.74
CA ARG A 63 -2.08 -13.96 -15.74
C ARG A 63 -0.87 -13.40 -16.49
N GLN A 64 -0.94 -12.16 -16.96
CA GLN A 64 0.16 -11.49 -17.66
C GLN A 64 1.42 -11.36 -16.80
N ILE A 65 1.26 -11.04 -15.51
CA ILE A 65 2.38 -10.99 -14.55
C ILE A 65 3.06 -12.36 -14.46
N ARG A 66 2.30 -13.44 -14.24
CA ARG A 66 2.85 -14.81 -14.15
C ARG A 66 3.53 -15.27 -15.43
N GLU A 67 2.95 -14.94 -16.59
CA GLU A 67 3.55 -15.23 -17.89
C GLU A 67 4.89 -14.49 -18.06
N SER A 68 4.93 -13.22 -17.65
CA SER A 68 6.14 -12.40 -17.70
C SER A 68 7.23 -12.94 -16.77
N GLU A 69 6.87 -13.28 -15.52
CA GLU A 69 7.79 -13.93 -14.58
C GLU A 69 8.37 -15.23 -15.16
N ALA A 70 7.53 -16.09 -15.74
CA ALA A 70 7.97 -17.34 -16.37
C ALA A 70 8.89 -17.09 -17.57
N TYR A 71 8.63 -16.06 -18.37
CA TYR A 71 9.49 -15.65 -19.49
C TYR A 71 10.90 -15.27 -19.02
N PHE A 72 11.00 -14.44 -17.97
CA PHE A 72 12.30 -14.03 -17.42
C PHE A 72 13.05 -15.19 -16.76
N VAL A 73 12.36 -16.07 -16.03
CA VAL A 73 12.97 -17.27 -15.44
C VAL A 73 13.58 -18.18 -16.51
N ARG A 74 12.98 -18.26 -17.71
CA ARG A 74 13.49 -19.03 -18.86
C ARG A 74 14.65 -18.34 -19.61
N GLY A 75 15.14 -17.20 -19.12
CA GLY A 75 16.23 -16.44 -19.76
C GLY A 75 15.75 -15.43 -20.82
N GLY A 76 14.46 -15.15 -20.87
CA GLY A 76 13.91 -14.06 -21.67
C GLY A 76 14.54 -12.72 -21.28
N LYS A 77 14.76 -11.86 -22.28
CA LYS A 77 15.30 -10.51 -22.07
C LYS A 77 14.21 -9.48 -22.32
N GLY A 78 14.16 -8.47 -21.47
CA GLY A 78 13.29 -7.32 -21.64
C GLY A 78 13.95 -6.28 -22.54
N LEU A 79 13.15 -5.33 -22.99
CA LEU A 79 13.64 -4.14 -23.68
C LEU A 79 14.06 -3.09 -22.64
N SER A 80 15.12 -2.37 -22.95
CA SER A 80 15.53 -1.16 -22.22
C SER A 80 14.52 -0.03 -22.43
N PHE A 81 14.58 0.98 -21.57
CA PHE A 81 13.74 2.17 -21.69
C PHE A 81 13.90 2.85 -23.06
N GLU A 82 15.12 2.94 -23.56
CA GLU A 82 15.42 3.53 -24.88
C GLU A 82 14.84 2.71 -26.03
N GLU A 83 14.91 1.37 -25.95
CA GLU A 83 14.33 0.47 -26.95
C GLU A 83 12.79 0.56 -26.98
N VAL A 84 12.13 0.84 -25.85
CA VAL A 84 10.66 0.96 -25.77
C VAL A 84 10.18 2.34 -26.19
N PHE A 85 10.81 3.41 -25.70
CA PHE A 85 10.30 4.77 -25.80
C PHE A 85 11.05 5.64 -26.83
N GLY A 86 12.18 5.18 -27.36
CA GLY A 86 12.97 5.91 -28.35
C GLY A 86 13.68 7.15 -27.80
N GLU A 87 13.68 7.37 -26.49
CA GLU A 87 14.32 8.50 -25.83
C GLU A 87 15.16 8.04 -24.62
N PRO A 88 16.23 8.76 -24.27
CA PRO A 88 17.08 8.41 -23.14
C PRO A 88 16.33 8.54 -21.81
N LEU A 89 16.58 7.60 -20.90
CA LEU A 89 16.02 7.63 -19.55
C LEU A 89 16.49 8.89 -18.81
N ARG A 90 15.58 9.86 -18.59
CA ARG A 90 15.90 11.08 -17.86
C ARG A 90 16.24 10.73 -16.40
N ARG A 91 17.52 10.79 -16.04
CA ARG A 91 17.99 10.62 -14.66
C ARG A 91 17.31 11.66 -13.78
N ARG A 92 16.45 11.24 -12.85
CA ARG A 92 15.93 12.14 -11.79
C ARG A 92 17.14 12.71 -11.04
N LYS A 93 17.29 14.04 -11.03
CA LYS A 93 18.26 14.72 -10.15
C LYS A 93 17.97 14.25 -8.72
N LYS A 94 18.98 13.71 -8.02
CA LYS A 94 18.86 13.38 -6.59
C LYS A 94 18.29 14.62 -5.89
N ARG A 95 17.12 14.49 -5.28
CA ARG A 95 16.61 15.49 -4.34
C ARG A 95 17.63 15.55 -3.20
N ARG A 96 18.24 16.73 -2.99
CA ARG A 96 19.09 17.03 -1.83
C ARG A 96 18.23 17.09 -0.58
#